data_AF-A0A848Y9I4-F1
#
_entry.id   AF-A0A848Y9I4-F1
#
_cell.length_a   1.000
_cell.length_b   1.000
_cell.length_c   1.000
_cell.angle_alpha   90.00
_cell.angle_beta   90.00
_cell.angle_gamma   90.00
#
_symmetry.space_group_name_H-M   'P 1'
#
loop_
_entity.id
_entity.type
_entity.pdbx_description
1 polymer ?
#
loop_
_entity_poly.entity_id
_entity_poly.type
_entity_poly.pdbx_seq_one_letter_code
_entity_poly.pdbx_strand_id
1 'polypeptide(L)'
;VLAQSLAILEYLEETHPEPALLPADAVSRAQVRAICQMVACEIHPLNNLRTMQYLKNELDQDQDTVNTWYAHWVSSGFQAIEQIIGADGYCFGGGVSMADTCLVPQIFNAHRFNVDLSPFPNICKVEEVCGGLEPFVQAHPANQPDAE
;
A
#
# COMPACT_ATOMS: atom_id res chain seq x y z
N VAL A 1 13.37 2.05 20.42
CA VAL A 1 12.49 1.34 19.46
C VAL A 1 11.80 2.40 18.62
N LEU A 2 11.97 2.35 17.29
CA LEU A 2 11.18 3.17 16.36
C LEU A 2 9.90 2.40 16.01
N ALA A 3 8.76 3.08 15.93
CA ALA A 3 7.46 2.52 15.59
C ALA A 3 6.74 3.45 14.61
N GLN A 4 5.64 2.97 14.01
CA GLN A 4 4.94 3.58 12.86
C GLN A 4 5.74 3.48 11.56
N SER A 5 5.17 2.77 10.58
CA SER A 5 5.85 2.47 9.31
C SER A 5 6.29 3.72 8.55
N LEU A 6 5.42 4.72 8.42
CA LEU A 6 5.77 5.97 7.74
C LEU A 6 6.86 6.76 8.47
N ALA A 7 6.87 6.76 9.81
CA ALA A 7 7.92 7.42 10.57
C ALA A 7 9.28 6.70 10.40
N ILE A 8 9.27 5.37 10.32
CA ILE A 8 10.46 4.56 10.04
C ILE A 8 10.95 4.80 8.61
N LEU A 9 10.06 4.89 7.62
CA LEU A 9 10.43 5.20 6.23
C LEU A 9 11.08 6.58 6.12
N GLU A 10 10.53 7.61 6.77
CA GLU A 10 11.12 8.95 6.79
C GLU A 10 12.48 8.95 7.51
N TYR A 11 12.60 8.23 8.62
CA TYR A 11 13.89 8.07 9.30
C TYR A 11 14.95 7.40 8.39
N LEU A 12 14.56 6.37 7.63
CA LEU A 12 15.46 5.71 6.69
C LEU A 12 15.85 6.64 5.54
N GLU A 13 14.91 7.41 4.99
CA GLU A 13 15.19 8.43 3.97
C GLU A 13 16.18 9.49 4.47
N GLU A 14 16.08 9.90 5.74
CA GLU A 14 16.99 10.88 6.34
C GLU A 14 18.39 10.31 6.64
N THR A 15 18.46 9.03 7.01
CA THR A 15 19.71 8.40 7.50
C THR A 15 20.44 7.57 6.46
N HIS A 16 19.74 7.14 5.39
CA HIS A 16 20.24 6.35 4.28
C HIS A 16 19.74 6.97 2.96
N PRO A 17 20.27 8.14 2.57
CA PRO A 17 19.72 8.95 1.48
C PRO A 17 19.90 8.34 0.08
N GLU A 18 20.64 7.23 -0.05
CA GLU A 18 20.85 6.54 -1.32
C GLU A 18 20.52 5.03 -1.20
N PRO A 19 19.65 4.47 -2.07
CA PRO A 19 18.85 5.19 -3.07
C PRO A 19 17.71 5.99 -2.43
N ALA A 20 17.45 7.21 -2.92
CA ALA A 20 16.37 8.07 -2.42
C ALA A 20 15.00 7.51 -2.82
N LEU A 21 14.06 7.48 -1.86
CA LEU A 21 12.66 7.10 -2.09
C LEU A 21 11.74 8.31 -2.20
N LEU A 22 12.25 9.51 -1.92
CA LEU A 22 11.57 10.77 -2.17
C LEU A 22 12.27 11.59 -3.27
N PRO A 23 11.51 12.31 -4.12
CA PRO A 23 12.08 13.23 -5.09
C PRO A 23 12.70 14.46 -4.40
N ALA A 24 13.52 15.22 -5.12
CA ALA A 24 14.26 16.34 -4.55
C ALA A 24 13.38 17.57 -4.26
N ASP A 25 12.39 17.87 -5.11
CA ASP A 25 11.58 19.08 -4.97
C ASP A 25 10.43 18.91 -3.97
N ALA A 26 10.09 20.00 -3.29
CA ALA A 26 9.14 19.97 -2.18
C ALA A 26 7.72 19.55 -2.61
N VAL A 27 7.29 19.90 -3.83
CA VAL A 27 5.95 19.61 -4.31
C VAL A 27 5.81 18.11 -4.59
N SER A 28 6.76 17.53 -5.32
CA SER A 28 6.74 16.10 -5.60
C SER A 28 6.91 15.26 -4.35
N ARG A 29 7.68 15.72 -3.34
CA ARG A 29 7.71 15.06 -2.02
C ARG A 29 6.33 15.03 -1.37
N ALA A 30 5.58 16.12 -1.45
CA ALA A 30 4.23 16.19 -0.92
C ALA A 30 3.27 15.25 -1.68
N GLN A 31 3.41 15.14 -3.01
CA GLN A 31 2.61 14.21 -3.82
C GLN A 31 2.87 12.74 -3.48
N VAL A 32 4.14 12.34 -3.35
CA VAL A 32 4.50 10.97 -2.92
C VAL A 32 3.94 10.68 -1.52
N ARG A 33 4.08 11.61 -0.58
CA ARG A 33 3.53 11.47 0.77
C ARG A 33 2.00 11.40 0.80
N ALA A 34 1.32 12.12 -0.09
CA ALA A 34 -0.12 12.04 -0.19
C ALA A 34 -0.57 10.62 -0.54
N ILE A 35 0.06 9.97 -1.54
CA ILE A 35 -0.24 8.57 -1.88
C ILE A 35 0.08 7.63 -0.71
N CYS A 36 1.21 7.83 -0.03
CA CYS A 36 1.55 7.05 1.18
C CYS A 36 0.45 7.17 2.25
N GLN A 37 -0.06 8.38 2.49
CA GLN A 37 -1.09 8.63 3.50
C GLN A 37 -2.47 8.13 3.08
N MET A 38 -2.83 8.18 1.79
CA MET A 38 -4.07 7.56 1.30
C MET A 38 -4.09 6.07 1.66
N VAL A 39 -2.98 5.36 1.47
CA VAL A 39 -2.89 3.95 1.91
C VAL A 39 -2.84 3.84 3.43
N ALA A 40 -1.89 4.50 4.09
CA ALA A 40 -1.55 4.27 5.49
C ALA A 40 -2.56 4.85 6.49
N CYS A 41 -3.36 5.83 6.08
CA CYS A 41 -4.34 6.51 6.93
C CYS A 41 -5.78 6.18 6.53
N GLU A 42 -6.07 6.02 5.23
CA GLU A 42 -7.45 5.96 4.73
C GLU A 42 -7.88 4.58 4.27
N ILE A 43 -6.95 3.67 3.94
CA ILE A 43 -7.27 2.28 3.56
C ILE A 43 -6.88 1.31 4.68
N HIS A 44 -5.59 1.20 4.96
CA HIS A 44 -5.04 0.13 5.80
C HIS A 44 -5.60 0.13 7.24
N PRO A 45 -5.74 1.27 7.96
CA PRO A 45 -6.25 1.26 9.33
C PRO A 45 -7.70 0.78 9.47
N LEU A 46 -8.55 1.06 8.47
CA LEU A 46 -9.95 0.64 8.43
C LEU A 46 -10.09 -0.87 8.20
N ASN A 47 -9.07 -1.47 7.60
CA ASN A 47 -9.04 -2.87 7.20
C ASN A 47 -8.05 -3.72 8.02
N ASN A 48 -7.46 -3.14 9.07
CA ASN A 48 -6.56 -3.87 9.95
C ASN A 48 -7.30 -5.02 10.66
N LEU A 49 -6.59 -6.09 10.99
CA LEU A 49 -7.12 -7.25 11.71
C LEU A 49 -7.91 -6.86 12.96
N ARG A 50 -7.42 -5.92 13.78
CA ARG A 50 -8.14 -5.48 14.99
C ARG A 50 -9.49 -4.83 14.66
N THR A 51 -9.56 -4.08 13.57
CA THR A 51 -10.76 -3.38 13.13
C THR A 51 -11.77 -4.39 12.59
N MET A 52 -11.32 -5.32 11.74
CA MET A 52 -12.17 -6.40 11.22
C MET A 52 -12.67 -7.34 12.32
N GLN A 53 -11.83 -7.68 13.29
CA GLN A 53 -12.22 -8.50 14.44
C GLN A 53 -13.27 -7.81 15.31
N TYR A 54 -13.19 -6.48 15.47
CA TYR A 54 -14.20 -5.72 16.19
C TYR A 54 -15.56 -5.78 15.47
N LEU A 55 -15.58 -5.58 14.14
CA LEU A 55 -16.80 -5.72 13.33
C LEU A 55 -17.43 -7.12 13.51
N LYS A 56 -16.61 -8.17 13.44
CA LYS A 56 -17.07 -9.55 13.53
C LYS A 56 -17.54 -9.95 14.92
N ASN A 57 -16.76 -9.63 15.96
CA ASN A 57 -16.95 -10.19 17.29
C ASN A 57 -17.77 -9.27 18.21
N GLU A 58 -17.54 -7.96 18.16
CA GLU A 58 -18.18 -7.00 19.06
C GLU A 58 -19.47 -6.41 18.46
N LEU A 59 -19.53 -6.29 17.12
CA LEU A 59 -20.71 -5.82 16.40
C LEU A 59 -21.50 -6.96 15.72
N ASP A 60 -21.08 -8.22 15.93
CA ASP A 60 -21.76 -9.44 15.46
C ASP A 60 -22.08 -9.42 13.94
N GLN A 61 -21.17 -8.88 13.14
CA GLN A 61 -21.29 -8.87 11.68
C GLN A 61 -20.81 -10.19 11.08
N ASP A 62 -21.53 -10.70 10.09
CA ASP A 62 -21.11 -11.89 9.35
C ASP A 62 -19.87 -11.64 8.48
N GLN A 63 -19.27 -12.73 7.99
CA GLN A 63 -18.03 -12.66 7.20
C GLN A 63 -18.25 -11.93 5.87
N ASP A 64 -19.43 -12.07 5.26
CA ASP A 64 -19.74 -11.44 3.97
C ASP A 64 -19.84 -9.91 4.11
N THR A 65 -20.38 -9.44 5.22
CA THR A 65 -20.45 -8.01 5.57
C THR A 65 -19.05 -7.46 5.84
N VAL A 66 -18.21 -8.18 6.59
CA VAL A 66 -16.80 -7.79 6.81
C VAL A 66 -16.00 -7.75 5.51
N ASN A 67 -16.23 -8.71 4.60
CA ASN A 67 -15.60 -8.71 3.27
C ASN A 67 -16.08 -7.52 2.42
N THR A 68 -17.38 -7.19 2.48
CA THR A 68 -17.95 -6.02 1.81
C THR A 68 -17.35 -4.71 2.33
N TRP A 69 -17.19 -4.59 3.66
CA TRP A 69 -16.48 -3.47 4.28
C TRP A 69 -15.05 -3.35 3.76
N TYR A 70 -14.31 -4.46 3.74
CA TYR A 70 -12.93 -4.47 3.28
C TYR A 70 -12.81 -4.00 1.83
N ALA A 71 -13.62 -4.60 0.94
CA ALA A 71 -13.64 -4.27 -0.48
C ALA A 71 -14.03 -2.81 -0.72
N HIS A 72 -14.98 -2.26 0.04
CA HIS A 72 -15.38 -0.86 -0.08
C HIS A 72 -14.21 0.11 0.13
N TRP A 73 -13.47 -0.03 1.23
CA TRP A 73 -12.38 0.88 1.55
C TRP A 73 -11.17 0.70 0.63
N VAL A 74 -10.87 -0.53 0.21
CA VAL A 74 -9.83 -0.76 -0.81
C VAL A 74 -10.22 -0.11 -2.13
N SER A 75 -11.41 -0.41 -2.66
CA SER A 75 -11.84 0.10 -3.97
C SER A 75 -11.96 1.63 -3.98
N SER A 76 -12.47 2.24 -2.91
CA SER A 76 -12.56 3.70 -2.80
C SER A 76 -11.17 4.36 -2.79
N GLY A 77 -10.22 3.81 -2.02
CA GLY A 77 -8.87 4.34 -1.96
C GLY A 77 -8.08 4.11 -3.26
N PHE A 78 -8.22 2.91 -3.84
CA PHE A 78 -7.60 2.58 -5.13
C PHE A 78 -8.16 3.44 -6.26
N GLN A 79 -9.46 3.73 -6.27
CA GLN A 79 -10.04 4.65 -7.26
C GLN A 79 -9.35 6.03 -7.19
N ALA A 80 -9.11 6.55 -5.99
CA ALA A 80 -8.45 7.85 -5.84
C ALA A 80 -6.97 7.79 -6.24
N ILE A 81 -6.24 6.74 -5.86
CA ILE A 81 -4.82 6.55 -6.22
C ILE A 81 -4.66 6.37 -7.74
N GLU A 82 -5.51 5.57 -8.38
CA GLU A 82 -5.51 5.29 -9.82
C GLU A 82 -5.63 6.56 -10.67
N GLN A 83 -6.35 7.59 -10.19
CA GLN A 83 -6.44 8.89 -10.88
C GLN A 83 -5.18 9.76 -10.74
N ILE A 84 -4.34 9.48 -9.76
CA ILE A 84 -3.13 10.26 -9.46
C ILE A 84 -1.91 9.65 -10.15
N ILE A 85 -1.80 8.32 -10.13
CA ILE A 85 -0.63 7.61 -10.66
C ILE A 85 -0.70 7.45 -12.18
N GLY A 86 0.48 7.43 -12.82
CA GLY A 86 0.62 7.21 -14.26
C GLY A 86 0.71 5.73 -14.65
N ALA A 87 0.82 5.47 -15.96
CA ALA A 87 0.92 4.12 -16.53
C ALA A 87 2.37 3.56 -16.56
N ASP A 88 3.34 4.26 -15.96
CA ASP A 88 4.77 3.96 -16.07
C ASP A 88 5.23 2.79 -15.18
N GLY A 89 4.33 2.21 -14.37
CA GLY A 89 4.62 1.08 -13.49
C GLY A 89 5.25 1.45 -12.15
N TYR A 90 5.22 2.73 -11.79
CA TYR A 90 5.57 3.24 -10.46
C TYR A 90 4.55 4.28 -10.02
N CYS A 91 4.39 4.46 -8.72
CA CYS A 91 3.49 5.48 -8.16
C CYS A 91 3.94 6.90 -8.53
N PHE A 92 5.23 7.13 -8.73
CA PHE A 92 5.76 8.46 -9.03
C PHE A 92 7.07 8.44 -9.83
N GLY A 93 7.22 9.35 -10.78
CA GLY A 93 8.53 9.73 -11.33
C GLY A 93 9.29 8.67 -12.14
N GLY A 94 8.66 7.56 -12.51
CA GLY A 94 9.28 6.51 -13.34
C GLY A 94 10.29 5.61 -12.62
N GLY A 95 10.28 5.60 -11.28
CA GLY A 95 11.11 4.71 -10.46
C GLY A 95 10.49 4.47 -9.08
N VAL A 96 11.07 3.55 -8.31
CA VAL A 96 10.57 3.21 -6.97
C VAL A 96 10.63 4.45 -6.07
N SER A 97 9.48 4.76 -5.46
CA SER A 97 9.30 5.82 -4.48
C SER A 97 8.75 5.25 -3.17
N MET A 98 8.69 6.08 -2.14
CA MET A 98 8.08 5.72 -0.86
C MET A 98 6.61 5.30 -1.02
N ALA A 99 5.90 5.86 -2.01
CA ALA A 99 4.52 5.48 -2.30
C ALA A 99 4.38 4.02 -2.74
N ASP A 100 5.33 3.49 -3.53
CA ASP A 100 5.33 2.10 -3.97
C ASP A 100 5.50 1.14 -2.78
N THR A 101 6.30 1.52 -1.79
CA THR A 101 6.48 0.74 -0.54
C THR A 101 5.20 0.65 0.29
N CYS A 102 4.26 1.58 0.09
CA CYS A 102 2.95 1.55 0.73
C CYS A 102 1.92 0.83 -0.14
N LEU A 103 1.91 1.07 -1.46
CA LEU A 103 0.91 0.54 -2.37
C LEU A 103 1.06 -0.97 -2.60
N VAL A 104 2.29 -1.48 -2.78
CA VAL A 104 2.52 -2.91 -3.08
C VAL A 104 1.98 -3.83 -1.97
N PRO A 105 2.25 -3.60 -0.66
CA PRO A 105 1.62 -4.39 0.40
C PRO A 105 0.08 -4.27 0.44
N GLN A 106 -0.47 -3.12 0.04
CA GLN A 106 -1.92 -2.92 -0.01
C GLN A 106 -2.57 -3.69 -1.17
N ILE A 107 -1.89 -3.82 -2.31
CA ILE A 107 -2.31 -4.68 -3.44
C ILE A 107 -2.28 -6.15 -3.02
N PHE A 108 -1.22 -6.60 -2.35
CA PHE A 108 -1.15 -7.96 -1.81
C PHE A 108 -2.35 -8.27 -0.89
N ASN A 109 -2.70 -7.35 0.01
CA ASN A 109 -3.87 -7.55 0.86
C ASN A 109 -5.17 -7.54 0.04
N ALA A 110 -5.29 -6.72 -1.00
CA ALA A 110 -6.46 -6.72 -1.88
C ALA A 110 -6.68 -8.09 -2.54
N HIS A 111 -5.63 -8.73 -3.05
CA HIS A 111 -5.68 -10.10 -3.57
C HIS A 111 -6.07 -11.11 -2.49
N ARG A 112 -5.47 -11.03 -1.30
CA ARG A 112 -5.78 -11.92 -0.17
C ARG A 112 -7.25 -11.89 0.24
N PHE A 113 -7.92 -10.75 0.05
CA PHE A 113 -9.33 -10.56 0.36
C PHE A 113 -10.25 -10.56 -0.89
N ASN A 114 -9.75 -11.04 -2.03
CA ASN A 114 -10.51 -11.20 -3.28
C ASN A 114 -11.17 -9.91 -3.79
N VAL A 115 -10.51 -8.76 -3.63
CA VAL A 115 -10.98 -7.49 -4.20
C VAL A 115 -10.70 -7.49 -5.70
N ASP A 116 -11.69 -7.12 -6.52
CA ASP A 116 -11.52 -6.98 -7.97
C ASP A 116 -10.63 -5.78 -8.30
N LEU A 117 -9.47 -6.05 -8.92
CA LEU A 117 -8.51 -5.04 -9.34
C LEU A 117 -8.62 -4.65 -10.82
N SER A 118 -9.52 -5.28 -11.58
CA SER A 118 -9.74 -4.96 -13.00
C SER A 118 -10.03 -3.48 -13.29
N PRO A 119 -10.64 -2.68 -12.39
CA PRO A 119 -10.83 -1.24 -12.60
C PRO A 119 -9.57 -0.39 -12.44
N PHE A 120 -8.45 -0.95 -11.98
CA PHE A 120 -7.24 -0.20 -11.60
C PHE A 120 -6.00 -0.63 -12.41
N PRO A 121 -6.00 -0.42 -13.74
CA PRO A 121 -4.90 -0.88 -14.60
C PRO A 121 -3.53 -0.29 -14.26
N ASN A 122 -3.43 0.96 -13.80
CA ASN A 122 -2.16 1.56 -13.41
C ASN A 122 -1.64 0.95 -12.11
N ILE A 123 -2.50 0.72 -11.12
CA ILE A 123 -2.14 0.00 -9.88
C ILE A 123 -1.66 -1.43 -10.22
N CYS A 124 -2.36 -2.15 -11.09
CA CYS A 124 -1.91 -3.46 -11.58
C CYS A 124 -0.55 -3.38 -12.29
N LYS A 125 -0.27 -2.28 -12.99
CA LYS A 125 1.04 -2.09 -13.63
C LYS A 125 2.16 -1.86 -12.60
N VAL A 126 1.87 -1.15 -11.50
CA VAL A 126 2.79 -1.00 -10.37
C VAL A 126 3.08 -2.36 -9.73
N GLU A 127 2.06 -3.19 -9.53
CA GLU A 127 2.24 -4.56 -9.03
C GLU A 127 3.20 -5.36 -9.91
N GLU A 128 2.96 -5.38 -11.22
CA GLU A 128 3.78 -6.12 -12.19
C GLU A 128 5.24 -5.67 -12.16
N VAL A 129 5.49 -4.36 -12.21
CA VAL A 129 6.84 -3.80 -12.30
C VAL A 129 7.57 -3.91 -10.97
N CYS A 130 6.97 -3.44 -9.88
CA CYS A 130 7.63 -3.47 -8.56
C CYS A 130 7.76 -4.91 -8.04
N GLY A 131 6.76 -5.77 -8.24
CA GLY A 131 6.77 -7.17 -7.81
C GLY A 131 7.87 -8.02 -8.48
N GLY A 132 8.40 -7.58 -9.62
CA GLY A 132 9.54 -8.21 -10.29
C GLY A 132 10.92 -7.75 -9.80
N LEU A 133 11.00 -6.72 -8.96
CA LEU A 133 12.27 -6.20 -8.45
C LEU A 133 12.74 -7.00 -7.25
N GLU A 134 14.03 -7.36 -7.23
CA GLU A 134 14.63 -8.19 -6.17
C GLU A 134 14.31 -7.72 -4.74
N PRO A 135 14.38 -6.41 -4.39
CA PRO A 135 14.04 -5.97 -3.03
C PRO A 135 12.58 -6.26 -2.63
N PHE A 136 11.63 -6.13 -3.57
CA PHE A 136 10.21 -6.42 -3.31
C PHE A 136 9.96 -7.93 -3.26
N VAL A 137 10.61 -8.71 -4.13
CA VAL A 137 10.55 -10.18 -4.07
C VAL A 137 11.04 -10.67 -2.71
N GLN A 138 12.19 -10.21 -2.23
CA GLN A 138 12.74 -10.60 -0.93
C GLN A 138 11.84 -10.14 0.23
N ALA A 139 11.20 -8.99 0.11
CA ALA A 139 10.28 -8.45 1.13
C ALA A 139 8.87 -9.07 1.09
N HIS A 140 8.56 -9.91 0.10
CA HIS A 140 7.24 -10.50 -0.04
C HIS A 140 6.88 -11.37 1.18
N PRO A 141 5.64 -11.33 1.70
CA PRO A 141 5.26 -12.09 2.91
C PRO A 141 5.57 -13.60 2.83
N ALA A 142 5.38 -14.22 1.66
CA ALA A 142 5.67 -15.65 1.46
C ALA A 142 7.17 -16.02 1.52
N ASN A 143 8.08 -15.03 1.46
CA ASN A 143 9.52 -15.23 1.50
C ASN A 143 10.13 -14.92 2.88
N GLN A 144 9.29 -14.69 3.90
CA GLN A 144 9.74 -14.44 5.26
C GLN A 144 9.93 -15.75 6.04
N PRO A 145 10.84 -15.82 7.03
CA PRO A 145 11.14 -17.06 7.76
C PRO A 145 9.96 -17.68 8.50
N ASP A 146 8.94 -16.88 8.81
CA ASP A 146 7.72 -17.24 9.53
C ASP A 146 6.50 -17.39 8.61
N ALA A 147 6.69 -17.42 7.29
CA ALA A 147 5.63 -17.74 6.34
C ALA A 147 5.13 -19.18 6.54
N GLU A 148 3.82 -19.35 6.69
CA GLU A 148 3.13 -20.64 6.76
C GLU A 148 2.85 -21.24 5.37
#